data_AF-A0A7C6BLV3-F1
#
_entry.id   AF-A0A7C6BLV3-F1
#
_cell.length_a   1.000
_cell.length_b   1.000
_cell.length_c   1.000
_cell.angle_alpha   90.00
_cell.angle_beta   90.00
_cell.angle_gamma   90.00
#
_symmetry.space_group_name_H-M   'P 1'
#
loop_
_entity.id
_entity.type
_entity.pdbx_description
1 polymer ?
#
loop_
_entity_poly.entity_id
_entity_poly.type
_entity_poly.pdbx_seq_one_letter_code
_entity_poly.pdbx_strand_id
1 'polypeptide(L)'
;MDGRIHSVTLDKERCTGCSNCLMRCPTEAIRVRRGRAHIIDERCIDCGECIRVCSNHAKIALTEPLSSVFAYRHRIALPAPALYGQYRNLPSISLVIEGLIRLGFSDVVEVALGADIVTRAIKEKLKEKGLPKPMISSACPTITRLIQLRFPDLIEHIIDVRQPMEVAASLARKQYAQKHSVSEDEIGIFFISPCAAKATAIHNPLGHSLSQVNGIIAIRDIYGPLLQAMDGLKVGEKETRATRYGIGWAKSGGEAKAVGSIKRLAVDGMEDVISVLEEIENGRLRDIEFFEGAACRGGCVGGPLTFENKFIARNTVKCLGEKLPVTHPDEVIHLEQLPPIPLHFEEDLKPNDSLKLHPSISGAIERMERMQEILSILPGYDCGSCGSPTCRSFAEDIVRGYCTQNDCIFLLRDRLKVMAQEMIDISQTKREHSNDN
;
A
#
# COMPACT_ATOMS: atom_id res chain seq x y z
N MET A 1 16.03 12.31 14.22
CA MET A 1 14.76 12.18 13.48
C MET A 1 15.09 11.44 12.20
N ASP A 2 15.17 10.10 12.25
CA ASP A 2 15.23 9.30 11.03
C ASP A 2 13.80 9.16 10.51
N GLY A 3 13.40 10.13 9.68
CA GLY A 3 12.08 10.12 9.05
C GLY A 3 11.99 8.98 8.05
N ARG A 4 10.90 8.23 8.11
CA ARG A 4 10.54 7.23 7.10
C ARG A 4 10.51 7.91 5.72
N ILE A 5 11.10 7.28 4.71
CA ILE A 5 11.06 7.77 3.32
C ILE A 5 9.72 7.35 2.71
N HIS A 6 8.83 8.33 2.50
CA HIS A 6 7.55 8.09 1.84
C HIS A 6 7.66 8.21 0.32
N SER A 7 7.00 7.30 -0.40
CA SER A 7 6.95 7.37 -1.86
C SER A 7 5.75 8.19 -2.32
N VAL A 8 4.66 8.20 -1.55
CA VAL A 8 3.47 8.98 -1.90
C VAL A 8 3.68 10.44 -1.51
N THR A 9 3.73 11.32 -2.50
CA THR A 9 3.95 12.76 -2.30
C THR A 9 2.93 13.62 -3.06
N LEU A 10 3.08 14.93 -2.97
CA LEU A 10 2.21 15.92 -3.58
C LEU A 10 3.01 16.88 -4.46
N ASP A 11 2.67 16.92 -5.74
CA ASP A 11 2.93 18.05 -6.61
C ASP A 11 2.04 19.23 -6.16
N LYS A 12 2.69 20.21 -5.53
CA LYS A 12 2.01 21.36 -4.95
C LYS A 12 1.43 22.30 -6.02
N GLU A 13 1.96 22.31 -7.23
CA GLU A 13 1.51 23.22 -8.30
C GLU A 13 0.20 22.74 -8.94
N ARG A 14 0.01 21.42 -8.99
CA ARG A 14 -1.24 20.81 -9.51
C ARG A 14 -2.36 20.70 -8.47
N CYS A 15 -2.06 20.92 -7.20
CA CYS A 15 -3.04 20.75 -6.13
C CYS A 15 -3.97 21.96 -6.00
N THR A 16 -5.27 21.73 -6.18
CA THR A 16 -6.31 22.77 -6.02
C THR A 16 -7.05 22.73 -4.68
N GLY A 17 -6.67 21.82 -3.77
CA GLY A 17 -7.30 21.72 -2.44
C GLY A 17 -8.73 21.16 -2.45
N CYS A 18 -9.13 20.38 -3.46
CA CYS A 18 -10.51 19.87 -3.61
C CYS A 18 -10.96 18.80 -2.58
N SER A 19 -10.14 18.47 -1.58
CA SER A 19 -10.44 17.52 -0.49
C SER A 19 -10.79 16.07 -0.86
N ASN A 20 -10.81 15.68 -2.14
CA ASN A 20 -11.17 14.29 -2.51
C ASN A 20 -10.21 13.24 -1.92
N CYS A 21 -8.89 13.53 -1.94
CA CYS A 21 -7.90 12.63 -1.34
C CYS A 21 -8.03 12.51 0.19
N LEU A 22 -8.48 13.58 0.85
CA LEU A 22 -8.71 13.61 2.29
C LEU A 22 -9.84 12.64 2.69
N MET A 23 -10.96 12.66 1.95
CA MET A 23 -12.11 11.80 2.21
C MET A 23 -11.86 10.30 1.96
N ARG A 24 -10.77 9.95 1.28
CA ARG A 24 -10.46 8.58 0.85
C ARG A 24 -9.25 7.98 1.55
N CYS A 25 -8.58 8.75 2.41
CA CYS A 25 -7.39 8.26 3.09
C CYS A 25 -7.78 7.33 4.26
N PRO A 26 -7.41 6.03 4.23
CA PRO A 26 -7.88 5.04 5.20
C PRO A 26 -7.29 5.23 6.61
N THR A 27 -6.24 6.04 6.73
CA THR A 27 -5.55 6.34 7.99
C THR A 27 -5.69 7.81 8.39
N GLU A 28 -6.59 8.54 7.71
CA GLU A 28 -6.80 9.97 7.95
C GLU A 28 -5.49 10.78 7.90
N ALA A 29 -4.54 10.37 7.05
CA ALA A 29 -3.21 10.98 6.96
C ALA A 29 -3.20 12.31 6.19
N ILE A 30 -4.33 12.73 5.60
CA ILE A 30 -4.38 13.92 4.75
C ILE A 30 -5.19 15.02 5.42
N ARG A 31 -4.63 16.23 5.41
CA ARG A 31 -5.33 17.49 5.73
C ARG A 31 -5.35 18.40 4.52
N VAL A 32 -6.35 19.26 4.42
CA VAL A 32 -6.35 20.37 3.45
C VAL A 32 -6.28 21.68 4.23
N ARG A 33 -5.23 22.45 3.99
CA ARG A 33 -4.98 23.74 4.67
C ARG A 33 -4.48 24.72 3.64
N ARG A 34 -4.94 25.98 3.73
CA ARG A 34 -4.51 27.06 2.82
C ARG A 34 -4.59 26.67 1.33
N GLY A 35 -5.67 25.96 0.96
CA GLY A 35 -5.94 25.53 -0.41
C GLY A 35 -5.10 24.36 -0.93
N ARG A 36 -4.29 23.68 -0.10
CA ARG A 36 -3.47 22.54 -0.54
C ARG A 36 -3.58 21.36 0.42
N ALA A 37 -3.38 20.16 -0.12
CA ALA A 37 -3.30 18.95 0.67
C ALA A 37 -1.95 18.88 1.40
N HIS A 38 -1.94 18.28 2.58
CA HIS A 38 -0.76 17.98 3.38
C HIS A 38 -0.86 16.53 3.84
N ILE A 39 0.23 15.77 3.73
CA ILE A 39 0.32 14.39 4.22
C ILE A 39 1.00 14.45 5.58
N ILE A 40 0.41 13.77 6.57
CA ILE A 40 1.00 13.50 7.88
C ILE A 40 1.76 12.19 7.73
N ASP A 41 3.08 12.28 7.63
CA ASP A 41 3.97 11.16 7.30
C ASP A 41 3.80 10.00 8.29
N GLU A 42 3.65 10.32 9.59
CA GLU A 42 3.45 9.35 10.67
C GLU A 42 2.21 8.47 10.50
N ARG A 43 1.19 8.96 9.75
CA ARG A 43 -0.05 8.23 9.45
C ARG A 43 -0.05 7.60 8.07
N CYS A 44 0.82 8.04 7.16
CA CYS A 44 0.82 7.56 5.80
C CYS A 44 1.35 6.12 5.75
N ILE A 45 0.58 5.23 5.11
CA ILE A 45 0.97 3.84 4.86
C ILE A 45 1.32 3.60 3.38
N ASP A 46 1.46 4.68 2.60
CA ASP A 46 1.80 4.70 1.18
C ASP A 46 0.87 3.86 0.28
N CYS A 47 -0.40 3.68 0.68
CA CYS A 47 -1.36 2.85 -0.06
C CYS A 47 -1.65 3.38 -1.48
N GLY A 48 -1.43 4.68 -1.71
CA GLY A 48 -1.67 5.32 -3.00
C GLY A 48 -3.14 5.56 -3.35
N GLU A 49 -4.09 5.39 -2.43
CA GLU A 49 -5.51 5.70 -2.69
C GLU A 49 -5.67 7.16 -3.13
N CYS A 50 -4.93 8.06 -2.51
CA CYS A 50 -4.93 9.48 -2.87
C CYS A 50 -4.40 9.75 -4.28
N ILE A 51 -3.51 8.91 -4.83
CA ILE A 51 -3.04 8.97 -6.22
C ILE A 51 -4.20 8.60 -7.14
N ARG A 52 -4.91 7.51 -6.83
CA ARG A 52 -6.03 7.02 -7.65
C ARG A 52 -7.19 8.00 -7.75
N VAL A 53 -7.50 8.72 -6.68
CA VAL A 53 -8.68 9.60 -6.63
C VAL A 53 -8.38 11.06 -6.98
N CYS A 54 -7.11 11.45 -7.16
CA CYS A 54 -6.77 12.84 -7.46
C CYS A 54 -7.08 13.18 -8.92
N SER A 55 -8.16 13.94 -9.14
CA SER A 55 -8.57 14.41 -10.47
C SER A 55 -7.55 15.33 -11.16
N ASN A 56 -6.71 16.01 -10.38
CA ASN A 56 -5.69 16.91 -10.91
C ASN A 56 -4.32 16.25 -11.07
N HIS A 57 -4.22 14.94 -10.80
CA HIS A 57 -2.95 14.19 -10.82
C HIS A 57 -1.83 14.86 -10.00
N ALA A 58 -2.21 15.52 -8.90
CA ALA A 58 -1.30 16.20 -7.99
C ALA A 58 -0.66 15.23 -6.98
N LYS A 59 -1.30 14.10 -6.69
CA LYS A 59 -0.72 13.04 -5.85
C LYS A 59 0.09 12.10 -6.74
N ILE A 60 1.36 11.92 -6.42
CA ILE A 60 2.29 11.11 -7.21
C ILE A 60 2.98 10.08 -6.32
N ALA A 61 3.51 9.03 -6.95
CA ALA A 61 4.44 8.11 -6.31
C ALA A 61 5.84 8.43 -6.83
N LEU A 62 6.81 8.53 -5.93
CA LEU A 62 8.22 8.58 -6.27
C LEU A 62 8.65 7.17 -6.67
N THR A 63 8.98 7.02 -7.95
CA THR A 63 9.50 5.81 -8.58
C THR A 63 10.59 6.22 -9.55
N GLU A 64 11.42 5.27 -9.94
CA GLU A 64 12.54 5.46 -10.83
C GLU A 64 12.06 5.52 -12.28
N PRO A 65 12.56 6.48 -13.09
CA PRO A 65 12.34 6.43 -14.51
C PRO A 65 13.01 5.18 -15.10
N LEU A 66 12.46 4.66 -16.21
CA LEU A 66 13.02 3.48 -16.88
C LEU A 66 14.51 3.66 -17.24
N SER A 67 14.95 4.89 -17.52
CA SER A 67 16.36 5.18 -17.83
C SER A 67 17.33 4.89 -16.68
N SER A 68 16.87 4.85 -15.42
CA SER A 68 17.74 4.59 -14.25
C SER A 68 18.39 3.20 -14.30
N VAL A 69 17.81 2.25 -15.03
CA VAL A 69 18.37 0.90 -15.16
C VAL A 69 19.73 0.88 -15.85
N PHE A 70 20.02 1.88 -16.68
CA PHE A 70 21.28 1.98 -17.43
C PHE A 70 22.45 2.50 -16.59
N ALA A 71 22.20 2.91 -15.33
CA ALA A 71 23.26 3.14 -14.36
C ALA A 71 23.97 1.84 -13.95
N TYR A 72 23.36 0.68 -14.23
CA TYR A 72 23.91 -0.63 -13.90
C TYR A 72 24.28 -1.40 -15.16
N ARG A 73 25.48 -2.01 -15.11
CA ARG A 73 25.96 -2.88 -16.20
C ARG A 73 25.11 -4.14 -16.32
N HIS A 74 24.85 -4.78 -15.18
CA HIS A 74 24.01 -5.98 -15.07
C HIS A 74 22.66 -5.58 -14.50
N ARG A 75 21.63 -5.55 -15.33
CA ARG A 75 20.32 -4.98 -14.98
C ARG A 75 19.24 -6.04 -15.08
N ILE A 76 18.68 -6.42 -13.94
CA ILE A 76 17.67 -7.48 -13.84
C ILE A 76 16.30 -6.84 -13.63
N ALA A 77 15.33 -7.21 -14.46
CA ALA A 77 13.93 -6.86 -14.23
C ALA A 77 13.25 -7.90 -13.34
N LEU A 78 12.50 -7.43 -12.35
CA LEU A 78 11.54 -8.23 -11.61
C LEU A 78 10.12 -7.81 -12.01
N PRO A 79 9.47 -8.48 -12.97
CA PRO A 79 8.08 -8.17 -13.29
C PRO A 79 7.16 -8.67 -12.17
N ALA A 80 6.31 -7.79 -11.64
CA ALA A 80 5.18 -8.22 -10.81
C ALA A 80 4.24 -9.10 -11.65
N PRO A 81 3.60 -10.13 -11.07
CA PRO A 81 2.62 -10.93 -11.81
C PRO A 81 1.43 -10.08 -12.31
N ALA A 82 1.16 -8.94 -11.65
CA ALA A 82 0.16 -7.97 -12.08
C ALA A 82 0.49 -7.28 -13.42
N LEU A 83 1.76 -7.24 -13.83
CA LEU A 83 2.20 -6.68 -15.12
C LEU A 83 1.58 -7.45 -16.29
N TYR A 84 1.47 -8.77 -16.18
CA TYR A 84 0.92 -9.62 -17.24
C TYR A 84 -0.55 -9.33 -17.52
N GLY A 85 -1.28 -8.86 -16.51
CA GLY A 85 -2.67 -8.43 -16.66
C GLY A 85 -2.85 -7.13 -17.44
N GLN A 86 -1.80 -6.32 -17.60
CA GLN A 86 -1.94 -4.96 -18.14
C GLN A 86 -2.07 -4.94 -19.65
N TYR A 87 -1.69 -6.01 -20.33
CA TYR A 87 -1.75 -6.12 -21.79
C TYR A 87 -2.95 -6.96 -22.19
N ARG A 88 -3.94 -6.34 -22.84
CA ARG A 88 -5.13 -7.06 -23.32
C ARG A 88 -4.74 -8.16 -24.29
N ASN A 89 -5.43 -9.30 -24.20
CA ASN A 89 -5.25 -10.44 -25.08
C ASN A 89 -3.81 -10.96 -25.14
N LEU A 90 -3.01 -10.76 -24.08
CA LEU A 90 -1.63 -11.24 -24.05
C LEU A 90 -1.58 -12.75 -24.36
N PRO A 91 -0.97 -13.18 -25.49
CA PRO A 91 -0.98 -14.58 -25.88
C PRO A 91 -0.19 -15.46 -24.91
N SER A 92 0.97 -14.97 -24.48
CA SER A 92 1.94 -15.64 -23.63
C SER A 92 2.72 -14.64 -22.77
N ILE A 93 3.11 -15.06 -21.57
CA ILE A 93 4.02 -14.31 -20.68
C ILE A 93 5.40 -14.16 -21.31
N SER A 94 5.83 -15.09 -22.17
CA SER A 94 7.15 -15.06 -22.81
C SER A 94 7.40 -13.79 -23.63
N LEU A 95 6.35 -13.18 -24.18
CA LEU A 95 6.44 -11.90 -24.89
C LEU A 95 6.85 -10.75 -23.97
N VAL A 96 6.31 -10.72 -22.74
CA VAL A 96 6.69 -9.70 -21.75
C VAL A 96 8.13 -9.89 -21.31
N ILE A 97 8.54 -11.14 -21.05
CA ILE A 97 9.93 -11.46 -20.68
C ILE A 97 10.89 -11.01 -21.76
N GLU A 98 10.64 -11.39 -23.02
CA GLU A 98 11.52 -11.04 -24.13
C GLU A 98 11.45 -9.54 -24.49
N GLY A 99 10.29 -8.90 -24.32
CA GLY A 99 10.14 -7.45 -24.45
C GLY A 99 10.98 -6.67 -23.43
N LEU A 100 11.07 -7.16 -22.19
CA LEU A 100 11.95 -6.57 -21.17
C LEU A 100 13.43 -6.71 -21.56
N ILE A 101 13.84 -7.87 -22.09
CA ILE A 101 15.20 -8.04 -22.62
C ILE A 101 15.47 -7.04 -23.76
N ARG A 102 14.53 -6.86 -24.70
CA ARG A 102 14.64 -5.86 -25.78
C ARG A 102 14.70 -4.42 -25.30
N LEU A 103 14.02 -4.08 -24.20
CA LEU A 103 14.14 -2.77 -23.54
C LEU A 103 15.51 -2.54 -22.90
N GLY A 104 16.31 -3.58 -22.83
CA GLY A 104 17.69 -3.53 -22.43
C GLY A 104 17.98 -4.37 -21.20
N PHE A 105 17.01 -4.96 -20.48
CA PHE A 105 17.35 -5.77 -19.30
C PHE A 105 18.27 -6.96 -19.65
N SER A 106 19.26 -7.22 -18.79
CA SER A 106 20.23 -8.31 -18.96
C SER A 106 19.62 -9.67 -18.61
N ASP A 107 18.67 -9.67 -17.67
CA ASP A 107 17.91 -10.87 -17.26
C ASP A 107 16.54 -10.47 -16.71
N VAL A 108 15.64 -11.44 -16.61
CA VAL A 108 14.30 -11.26 -16.06
C VAL A 108 14.01 -12.39 -15.08
N VAL A 109 13.71 -12.04 -13.83
CA VAL A 109 13.30 -13.01 -12.81
C VAL A 109 11.92 -12.63 -12.30
N GLU A 110 10.94 -13.49 -12.56
CA GLU A 110 9.56 -13.19 -12.27
C GLU A 110 9.28 -13.17 -10.76
N VAL A 111 8.59 -12.12 -10.28
CA VAL A 111 8.14 -12.10 -8.87
C VAL A 111 7.10 -13.19 -8.60
N ALA A 112 6.45 -13.70 -9.65
CA ALA A 112 5.60 -14.88 -9.58
C ALA A 112 6.36 -16.13 -9.08
N LEU A 113 7.62 -16.31 -9.46
CA LEU A 113 8.47 -17.39 -8.92
C LEU A 113 8.78 -17.14 -7.44
N GLY A 114 9.07 -15.89 -7.07
CA GLY A 114 9.19 -15.49 -5.67
C GLY A 114 7.92 -15.80 -4.87
N ALA A 115 6.73 -15.65 -5.47
CA ALA A 115 5.45 -15.98 -4.86
C ALA A 115 5.25 -17.50 -4.66
N ASP A 116 5.73 -18.33 -5.58
CA ASP A 116 5.73 -19.79 -5.38
C ASP A 116 6.64 -20.20 -4.21
N ILE A 117 7.83 -19.58 -4.10
CA ILE A 117 8.78 -19.83 -2.99
C ILE A 117 8.18 -19.37 -1.66
N VAL A 118 7.61 -18.16 -1.62
CA VAL A 118 6.93 -17.62 -0.44
C VAL A 118 5.73 -18.48 -0.05
N THR A 119 4.98 -19.01 -1.01
CA THR A 119 3.89 -19.96 -0.75
C THR A 119 4.38 -21.18 0.03
N ARG A 120 5.52 -21.77 -0.37
CA ARG A 120 6.12 -22.89 0.38
C ARG A 120 6.54 -22.48 1.78
N ALA A 121 7.21 -21.34 1.92
CA ALA A 121 7.67 -20.83 3.21
C ALA A 121 6.49 -20.57 4.17
N ILE A 122 5.40 -19.98 3.69
CA ILE A 122 4.16 -19.79 4.46
C ILE A 122 3.59 -21.14 4.92
N LYS A 123 3.52 -22.11 4.02
CA LYS A 123 2.98 -23.45 4.35
C LYS A 123 3.83 -24.18 5.38
N GLU A 124 5.16 -24.06 5.32
CA GLU A 124 6.03 -24.62 6.35
C GLU A 124 5.83 -23.90 7.69
N LYS A 125 5.73 -22.56 7.70
CA LYS A 125 5.43 -21.79 8.91
C LYS A 125 4.10 -22.17 9.54
N LEU A 126 3.04 -22.34 8.75
CA LEU A 126 1.71 -22.71 9.26
C LEU A 126 1.64 -24.11 9.89
N LYS A 127 2.67 -24.95 9.78
CA LYS A 127 2.77 -26.23 10.51
C LYS A 127 3.22 -26.05 11.97
N GLU A 128 3.78 -24.90 12.32
CA GLU A 128 4.23 -24.61 13.69
C GLU A 128 3.03 -24.58 14.65
N LYS A 129 3.21 -25.17 15.84
CA LYS A 129 2.17 -25.20 16.88
C LYS A 129 2.21 -23.91 17.69
N GLY A 130 1.04 -23.46 18.14
CA GLY A 130 0.92 -22.30 19.04
C GLY A 130 0.87 -20.95 18.33
N LEU A 131 0.86 -20.93 16.99
CA LEU A 131 0.66 -19.70 16.23
C LEU A 131 -0.71 -19.06 16.53
N PRO A 132 -0.78 -17.73 16.64
CA PRO A 132 -2.05 -17.02 16.74
C PRO A 132 -2.89 -17.25 15.47
N LYS A 133 -4.22 -17.21 15.63
CA LYS A 133 -5.16 -17.50 14.53
C LYS A 133 -6.14 -16.36 14.30
N PRO A 134 -6.31 -15.90 13.04
CA PRO A 134 -5.56 -16.32 11.84
C PRO A 134 -4.15 -15.72 11.77
N MET A 135 -3.22 -16.43 11.13
CA MET A 135 -1.99 -15.79 10.65
C MET A 135 -2.32 -14.90 9.45
N ILE A 136 -1.80 -13.67 9.43
CA ILE A 136 -2.04 -12.63 8.44
C ILE A 136 -0.86 -12.61 7.47
N SER A 137 -1.14 -12.60 6.16
CA SER A 137 -0.13 -12.41 5.12
C SER A 137 0.70 -11.13 5.33
N SER A 138 2.02 -11.25 5.12
CA SER A 138 2.98 -10.14 5.09
C SER A 138 3.22 -9.56 3.69
N ALA A 139 2.57 -10.09 2.65
CA ALA A 139 2.88 -9.79 1.25
C ALA A 139 2.55 -8.34 0.85
N CYS A 140 1.43 -7.80 1.38
CA CYS A 140 0.96 -6.45 1.13
C CYS A 140 1.56 -5.46 2.15
N PRO A 141 2.56 -4.64 1.80
CA PRO A 141 3.23 -3.75 2.74
C PRO A 141 2.27 -2.71 3.34
N THR A 142 1.23 -2.34 2.61
CA THR A 142 0.17 -1.45 3.09
C THR A 142 -0.57 -2.05 4.28
N ILE A 143 -0.90 -3.35 4.24
CA ILE A 143 -1.63 -4.02 5.33
C ILE A 143 -0.72 -4.20 6.55
N THR A 144 0.53 -4.62 6.34
CA THR A 144 1.53 -4.68 7.42
C THR A 144 1.68 -3.33 8.13
N ARG A 145 1.81 -2.23 7.37
CA ARG A 145 1.93 -0.87 7.93
C ARG A 145 0.65 -0.37 8.58
N LEU A 146 -0.51 -0.76 8.05
CA LEU A 146 -1.81 -0.49 8.68
C LEU A 146 -1.88 -1.17 10.05
N ILE A 147 -1.47 -2.43 10.15
CA ILE A 147 -1.43 -3.18 11.42
C ILE A 147 -0.51 -2.47 12.42
N GLN A 148 0.72 -2.13 12.03
CA GLN A 148 1.64 -1.35 12.88
C GLN A 148 1.04 -0.04 13.40
N LEU A 149 0.16 0.60 12.63
CA LEU A 149 -0.43 1.90 12.93
C LEU A 149 -1.72 1.83 13.75
N ARG A 150 -2.63 0.91 13.41
CA ARG A 150 -4.00 0.87 13.90
C ARG A 150 -4.37 -0.37 14.71
N PHE A 151 -3.62 -1.46 14.54
CA PHE A 151 -3.91 -2.76 15.15
C PHE A 151 -2.62 -3.38 15.74
N PRO A 152 -1.89 -2.66 16.61
CA PRO A 152 -0.58 -3.12 17.09
C PRO A 152 -0.65 -4.50 17.78
N ASP A 153 -1.79 -4.86 18.39
CA ASP A 153 -2.01 -6.17 19.01
C ASP A 153 -2.02 -7.32 17.99
N LEU A 154 -2.23 -7.02 16.70
CA LEU A 154 -2.18 -7.99 15.61
C LEU A 154 -0.79 -8.14 14.97
N ILE A 155 0.25 -7.50 15.50
CA ILE A 155 1.61 -7.64 14.95
C ILE A 155 2.08 -9.10 15.01
N GLU A 156 1.81 -9.81 16.11
CA GLU A 156 2.16 -11.23 16.27
C GLU A 156 1.38 -12.15 15.31
N HIS A 157 0.24 -11.68 14.78
CA HIS A 157 -0.49 -12.40 13.76
C HIS A 157 0.16 -12.29 12.38
N ILE A 158 1.07 -11.34 12.13
CA ILE A 158 1.73 -11.20 10.81
C ILE A 158 2.71 -12.36 10.61
N ILE A 159 2.54 -13.09 9.52
CA ILE A 159 3.39 -14.23 9.22
C ILE A 159 4.83 -13.79 8.92
N ASP A 160 5.77 -14.41 9.61
CA ASP A 160 7.20 -14.20 9.46
C ASP A 160 7.73 -14.85 8.17
N VAL A 161 7.40 -14.23 7.03
CA VAL A 161 7.91 -14.60 5.71
C VAL A 161 8.13 -13.32 4.90
N ARG A 162 9.25 -13.21 4.20
CA ARG A 162 9.57 -12.06 3.36
C ARG A 162 8.65 -11.95 2.16
N GLN A 163 8.52 -10.72 1.66
CA GLN A 163 7.69 -10.44 0.50
C GLN A 163 8.26 -11.07 -0.77
N PRO A 164 7.40 -11.52 -1.72
CA PRO A 164 7.85 -12.16 -2.96
C PRO A 164 8.91 -11.38 -3.76
N MET A 165 8.86 -10.04 -3.75
CA MET A 165 9.85 -9.22 -4.45
C MET A 165 11.25 -9.35 -3.86
N GLU A 166 11.37 -9.47 -2.53
CA GLU A 166 12.66 -9.59 -1.84
C GLU A 166 13.25 -10.98 -2.03
N VAL A 167 12.40 -12.01 -1.98
CA VAL A 167 12.79 -13.39 -2.26
C VAL A 167 13.23 -13.54 -3.73
N ALA A 168 12.46 -12.99 -4.67
CA ALA A 168 12.82 -13.01 -6.09
C ALA A 168 14.11 -12.22 -6.37
N ALA A 169 14.30 -11.06 -5.73
CA ALA A 169 15.51 -10.25 -5.86
C ALA A 169 16.75 -10.98 -5.31
N SER A 170 16.64 -11.57 -4.12
CA SER A 170 17.72 -12.37 -3.51
C SER A 170 18.12 -13.54 -4.42
N LEU A 171 17.12 -14.26 -4.95
CA LEU A 171 17.35 -15.36 -5.86
C LEU A 171 18.01 -14.89 -7.16
N ALA A 172 17.50 -13.81 -7.75
CA ALA A 172 18.03 -13.24 -8.98
C ALA A 172 19.49 -12.81 -8.83
N ARG A 173 19.82 -12.10 -7.74
CA ARG A 173 21.18 -11.64 -7.44
C ARG A 173 22.15 -12.82 -7.38
N LYS A 174 21.83 -13.84 -6.58
CA LYS A 174 22.69 -15.02 -6.40
C LYS A 174 22.86 -15.84 -7.67
N GLN A 175 21.76 -16.15 -8.35
CA GLN A 175 21.80 -16.95 -9.58
C GLN A 175 22.57 -16.23 -10.68
N TYR A 176 22.34 -14.93 -10.85
CA TYR A 176 23.00 -14.15 -11.89
C TYR A 176 24.50 -13.98 -11.60
N ALA A 177 24.87 -13.64 -10.35
CA ALA A 177 26.27 -13.51 -9.93
C ALA A 177 27.05 -14.81 -10.17
N GLN A 178 26.49 -15.96 -9.77
CA GLN A 178 27.11 -17.27 -9.98
C GLN A 178 27.24 -17.61 -11.47
N LYS A 179 26.15 -17.46 -12.24
CA LYS A 179 26.11 -17.81 -13.65
C LYS A 179 27.05 -16.95 -14.50
N HIS A 180 27.18 -15.67 -14.17
CA HIS A 180 27.97 -14.72 -14.94
C HIS A 180 29.35 -14.41 -14.35
N SER A 181 29.67 -15.00 -13.18
CA SER A 181 30.93 -14.75 -12.46
C SER A 181 31.20 -13.26 -12.23
N VAL A 182 30.18 -12.53 -11.77
CA VAL A 182 30.22 -11.08 -11.47
C VAL A 182 29.96 -10.82 -9.99
N SER A 183 30.39 -9.66 -9.49
CA SER A 183 30.08 -9.28 -8.11
C SER A 183 28.58 -8.97 -7.96
N GLU A 184 28.01 -9.33 -6.80
CA GLU A 184 26.62 -9.02 -6.47
C GLU A 184 26.33 -7.50 -6.46
N ASP A 185 27.34 -6.68 -6.16
CA ASP A 185 27.23 -5.21 -6.13
C ASP A 185 27.15 -4.56 -7.52
N GLU A 186 27.57 -5.28 -8.57
CA GLU A 186 27.47 -4.81 -9.96
C GLU A 186 26.07 -5.01 -10.56
N ILE A 187 25.18 -5.69 -9.82
CA ILE A 187 23.84 -6.06 -10.26
C ILE A 187 22.82 -5.04 -9.75
N GLY A 188 22.19 -4.34 -10.69
CA GLY A 188 21.02 -3.51 -10.45
C GLY A 188 19.73 -4.31 -10.66
N ILE A 189 18.89 -4.40 -9.63
CA ILE A 189 17.62 -5.12 -9.66
C ILE A 189 16.46 -4.12 -9.59
N PHE A 190 15.59 -4.13 -10.59
CA PHE A 190 14.47 -3.18 -10.69
C PHE A 190 13.13 -3.92 -10.66
N PHE A 191 12.29 -3.62 -9.67
CA PHE A 191 10.97 -4.20 -9.55
C PHE A 191 9.93 -3.38 -10.30
N ILE A 192 9.28 -4.00 -11.28
CA ILE A 192 8.22 -3.38 -12.08
C ILE A 192 6.90 -3.57 -11.32
N SER A 193 6.49 -2.53 -10.60
CA SER A 193 5.52 -2.63 -9.51
C SER A 193 4.17 -1.95 -9.83
N PRO A 194 3.04 -2.55 -9.40
CA PRO A 194 1.73 -1.89 -9.40
C PRO A 194 1.52 -0.96 -8.18
N CYS A 195 2.47 -0.92 -7.23
CA CYS A 195 2.22 -0.42 -5.88
C CYS A 195 3.21 0.66 -5.44
N ALA A 196 2.69 1.80 -4.97
CA ALA A 196 3.49 2.88 -4.39
C ALA A 196 4.15 2.47 -3.06
N ALA A 197 3.45 1.73 -2.20
CA ALA A 197 4.00 1.26 -0.94
C ALA A 197 5.23 0.35 -1.09
N LYS A 198 5.41 -0.30 -2.26
CA LYS A 198 6.62 -1.08 -2.57
C LYS A 198 7.83 -0.18 -2.83
N ALA A 199 7.65 1.01 -3.39
CA ALA A 199 8.71 2.02 -3.49
C ALA A 199 9.13 2.56 -2.12
N THR A 200 8.21 2.65 -1.16
CA THR A 200 8.59 2.93 0.24
C THR A 200 9.28 1.72 0.86
N ALA A 201 8.88 0.48 0.52
CA ALA A 201 9.44 -0.73 1.12
C ALA A 201 10.90 -0.99 0.75
N ILE A 202 11.39 -0.50 -0.39
CA ILE A 202 12.82 -0.64 -0.71
C ILE A 202 13.71 0.24 0.17
N HIS A 203 13.19 1.38 0.66
CA HIS A 203 13.91 2.31 1.54
C HIS A 203 13.60 2.09 3.03
N ASN A 204 12.42 1.57 3.35
CA ASN A 204 11.98 1.24 4.69
C ASN A 204 11.37 -0.18 4.68
N PRO A 205 12.22 -1.21 4.64
CA PRO A 205 11.77 -2.58 4.50
C PRO A 205 11.01 -3.08 5.74
N LEU A 206 10.29 -4.17 5.56
CA LEU A 206 9.45 -4.77 6.60
C LEU A 206 10.11 -6.08 7.07
N GLY A 207 10.61 -6.05 8.30
CA GLY A 207 11.27 -7.19 8.95
C GLY A 207 12.69 -7.46 8.47
N HIS A 208 13.37 -6.47 7.87
CA HIS A 208 14.79 -6.59 7.48
C HIS A 208 15.39 -5.19 7.29
N SER A 209 16.72 -5.12 7.38
CA SER A 209 17.45 -3.85 7.36
C SER A 209 17.63 -3.26 5.95
N LEU A 210 17.89 -4.11 4.95
CA LEU A 210 18.23 -3.69 3.59
C LEU A 210 17.42 -4.46 2.54
N SER A 211 16.80 -3.72 1.61
CA SER A 211 16.12 -4.33 0.46
C SER A 211 17.14 -4.86 -0.56
N GLN A 212 16.77 -5.97 -1.20
CA GLN A 212 17.54 -6.56 -2.30
C GLN A 212 17.22 -5.94 -3.66
N VAL A 213 16.26 -5.00 -3.70
CA VAL A 213 15.80 -4.28 -4.89
C VAL A 213 16.42 -2.88 -4.90
N ASN A 214 17.01 -2.49 -6.04
CA ASN A 214 17.70 -1.21 -6.20
C ASN A 214 16.77 -0.07 -6.66
N GLY A 215 15.61 -0.38 -7.25
CA GLY A 215 14.63 0.62 -7.65
C GLY A 215 13.28 0.04 -8.09
N ILE A 216 12.26 0.88 -8.13
CA ILE A 216 10.91 0.57 -8.56
C ILE A 216 10.57 1.28 -9.87
N ILE A 217 10.11 0.54 -10.87
CA ILE A 217 9.53 1.12 -12.08
C ILE A 217 8.02 0.96 -12.01
N ALA A 218 7.27 2.06 -12.13
CA ALA A 218 5.82 1.99 -12.15
C ALA A 218 5.34 1.26 -13.41
N ILE A 219 4.38 0.34 -13.26
CA ILE A 219 3.81 -0.40 -14.39
C ILE A 219 3.29 0.53 -15.49
N ARG A 220 2.61 1.62 -15.14
CA ARG A 220 2.10 2.61 -16.10
C ARG A 220 3.18 3.33 -16.90
N ASP A 221 4.38 3.49 -16.34
CA ASP A 221 5.48 4.24 -16.97
C ASP A 221 6.21 3.35 -17.99
N ILE A 222 6.30 2.05 -17.72
CA ILE A 222 6.90 1.07 -18.66
C ILE A 222 5.90 0.52 -19.68
N TYR A 223 4.59 0.71 -19.49
CA TYR A 223 3.54 0.14 -20.34
C TYR A 223 3.75 0.41 -21.83
N GLY A 224 3.91 1.68 -22.21
CA GLY A 224 4.10 2.09 -23.61
C GLY A 224 5.39 1.53 -24.22
N PRO A 225 6.57 1.79 -23.61
CA PRO A 225 7.84 1.23 -24.08
C PRO A 225 7.82 -0.30 -24.24
N LEU A 226 7.26 -1.02 -23.27
CA LEU A 226 7.20 -2.48 -23.32
C LEU A 226 6.21 -2.98 -24.37
N LEU A 227 5.06 -2.33 -24.55
CA LEU A 227 4.15 -2.64 -25.65
C LEU A 227 4.85 -2.54 -27.01
N GLN A 228 5.65 -1.48 -27.22
CA GLN A 228 6.43 -1.29 -28.44
C GLN A 228 7.53 -2.35 -28.57
N ALA A 229 8.24 -2.68 -27.49
CA ALA A 229 9.29 -3.70 -27.50
C ALA A 229 8.76 -5.12 -27.79
N MET A 230 7.51 -5.39 -27.42
CA MET A 230 6.80 -6.63 -27.72
C MET A 230 6.33 -6.73 -29.17
N ASP A 231 6.27 -5.62 -29.91
CA ASP A 231 5.81 -5.63 -31.29
C ASP A 231 6.72 -6.48 -32.18
N GLY A 232 6.10 -7.25 -33.07
CA GLY A 232 6.77 -8.23 -33.93
C GLY A 232 7.42 -9.42 -33.21
N LEU A 233 7.32 -9.54 -31.88
CA LEU A 233 7.75 -10.76 -31.19
C LEU A 233 6.80 -11.92 -31.49
N LYS A 234 7.38 -13.09 -31.75
CA LYS A 234 6.67 -14.36 -31.75
C LYS A 234 6.72 -14.95 -30.35
N VAL A 235 5.73 -15.77 -30.00
CA VAL A 235 5.75 -16.55 -28.77
C VAL A 235 7.04 -17.39 -28.78
N GLY A 236 8.00 -17.01 -27.94
CA GLY A 236 9.31 -17.63 -27.87
C GLY A 236 9.36 -18.82 -26.92
N GLU A 237 10.51 -19.50 -26.92
CA GLU A 237 10.80 -20.69 -26.09
C GLU A 237 11.05 -20.37 -24.61
N LYS A 238 11.32 -19.11 -24.24
CA LYS A 238 11.48 -18.72 -22.84
C LYS A 238 10.13 -18.79 -22.13
N GLU A 239 9.84 -19.94 -21.54
CA GLU A 239 8.66 -20.16 -20.74
C GLU A 239 8.76 -19.49 -19.38
N THR A 240 7.60 -19.21 -18.78
CA THR A 240 7.55 -18.72 -17.40
C THR A 240 8.10 -19.78 -16.45
N ARG A 241 8.90 -19.35 -15.48
CA ARG A 241 9.43 -20.24 -14.43
C ARG A 241 8.42 -20.43 -13.29
N ALA A 242 7.38 -19.60 -13.24
CA ALA A 242 6.41 -19.61 -12.17
C ALA A 242 5.25 -20.57 -12.47
N THR A 243 4.69 -21.14 -11.42
CA THR A 243 3.46 -21.90 -11.52
C THR A 243 2.27 -21.00 -11.76
N ARG A 244 1.13 -21.59 -12.16
CA ARG A 244 -0.13 -20.86 -12.23
C ARG A 244 -0.57 -20.23 -10.90
N TYR A 245 -0.08 -20.74 -9.77
CA TYR A 245 -0.37 -20.20 -8.45
C TYR A 245 0.42 -18.92 -8.21
N GLY A 246 1.73 -18.90 -8.47
CA GLY A 246 2.56 -17.71 -8.41
C GLY A 246 2.07 -16.58 -9.32
N ILE A 247 1.62 -16.90 -10.53
CA ILE A 247 0.93 -15.93 -11.41
C ILE A 247 -0.39 -15.44 -10.78
N GLY A 248 -1.12 -16.35 -10.14
CA GLY A 248 -2.38 -16.09 -9.46
C GLY A 248 -2.31 -15.08 -8.32
N TRP A 249 -1.15 -14.90 -7.67
CA TRP A 249 -0.93 -13.91 -6.60
C TRP A 249 -1.18 -12.45 -7.03
N ALA A 250 -1.22 -12.16 -8.34
CA ALA A 250 -1.54 -10.82 -8.83
C ALA A 250 -2.96 -10.36 -8.44
N LYS A 251 -3.88 -11.30 -8.22
CA LYS A 251 -5.28 -11.03 -7.91
C LYS A 251 -5.62 -11.47 -6.50
N SER A 252 -6.63 -10.81 -5.92
CA SER A 252 -7.18 -11.18 -4.61
C SER A 252 -7.60 -12.66 -4.55
N GLY A 253 -7.28 -13.30 -3.42
CA GLY A 253 -7.48 -14.73 -3.17
C GLY A 253 -6.43 -15.61 -3.86
N GLY A 254 -5.45 -15.01 -4.54
CA GLY A 254 -4.38 -15.71 -5.25
C GLY A 254 -3.42 -16.41 -4.29
N GLU A 255 -2.98 -15.67 -3.28
CA GLU A 255 -2.10 -16.17 -2.22
C GLU A 255 -2.80 -17.23 -1.37
N ALA A 256 -3.99 -16.93 -0.87
CA ALA A 256 -4.79 -17.87 -0.08
C ALA A 256 -5.02 -19.18 -0.85
N LYS A 257 -5.33 -19.11 -2.15
CA LYS A 257 -5.47 -20.31 -2.98
C LYS A 257 -4.16 -21.09 -3.12
N ALA A 258 -3.02 -20.42 -3.19
CA ALA A 258 -1.70 -21.05 -3.30
C ALA A 258 -1.26 -21.70 -1.98
N VAL A 259 -1.59 -21.12 -0.83
CA VAL A 259 -1.32 -21.73 0.48
C VAL A 259 -2.07 -23.06 0.63
N GLY A 260 -3.25 -23.19 0.01
CA GLY A 260 -3.92 -24.47 -0.21
C GLY A 260 -5.21 -24.66 0.58
N SER A 261 -5.53 -25.90 0.93
CA SER A 261 -6.82 -26.33 1.51
C SER A 261 -6.85 -26.24 3.04
N ILE A 262 -6.50 -25.07 3.59
CA ILE A 262 -6.69 -24.72 5.01
C ILE A 262 -7.89 -23.79 5.17
N LYS A 263 -8.39 -23.61 6.39
CA LYS A 263 -9.43 -22.59 6.64
C LYS A 263 -8.83 -21.21 6.44
N ARG A 264 -9.24 -20.53 5.37
CA ARG A 264 -8.62 -19.28 4.94
C ARG A 264 -9.64 -18.27 4.49
N LEU A 265 -9.30 -17.00 4.67
CA LEU A 265 -10.10 -15.86 4.26
C LEU A 265 -9.24 -14.95 3.38
N ALA A 266 -9.81 -14.46 2.29
CA ALA A 266 -9.15 -13.49 1.41
C ALA A 266 -10.06 -12.30 1.19
N VAL A 267 -9.55 -11.10 1.48
CA VAL A 267 -10.32 -9.84 1.42
C VAL A 267 -9.48 -8.79 0.73
N ASP A 268 -10.11 -8.02 -0.14
CA ASP A 268 -9.48 -6.90 -0.82
C ASP A 268 -10.25 -5.60 -0.63
N GLY A 269 -9.53 -4.48 -0.74
CA GLY A 269 -10.06 -3.15 -0.45
C GLY A 269 -9.82 -2.77 1.01
N MET A 270 -9.26 -1.57 1.22
CA MET A 270 -8.89 -1.10 2.56
C MET A 270 -10.06 -1.11 3.56
N GLU A 271 -11.26 -0.69 3.15
CA GLU A 271 -12.44 -0.65 4.02
C GLU A 271 -12.79 -2.05 4.56
N ASP A 272 -12.89 -3.04 3.67
CA ASP A 272 -13.23 -4.42 4.03
C ASP A 272 -12.10 -5.09 4.82
N VAL A 273 -10.83 -4.82 4.47
CA VAL A 273 -9.68 -5.35 5.21
C VAL A 273 -9.65 -4.77 6.64
N ILE A 274 -9.90 -3.48 6.83
CA ILE A 274 -9.98 -2.84 8.16
C ILE A 274 -11.07 -3.51 8.99
N SER A 275 -12.27 -3.70 8.41
CA SER A 275 -13.38 -4.37 9.09
C SER A 275 -13.00 -5.79 9.55
N VAL A 276 -12.31 -6.56 8.70
CA VAL A 276 -11.88 -7.91 9.09
C VAL A 276 -10.76 -7.90 10.13
N LEU A 277 -9.83 -6.94 10.07
CA LEU A 277 -8.81 -6.79 11.13
C LEU A 277 -9.46 -6.47 12.48
N GLU A 278 -10.50 -5.63 12.52
CA GLU A 278 -11.29 -5.36 13.74
C GLU A 278 -11.95 -6.65 14.26
N GLU A 279 -12.47 -7.51 13.40
CA GLU A 279 -13.03 -8.81 13.80
C GLU A 279 -11.97 -9.81 14.31
N ILE A 280 -10.75 -9.77 13.76
CA ILE A 280 -9.61 -10.56 14.24
C ILE A 280 -9.18 -10.09 15.64
N GLU A 281 -9.01 -8.78 15.83
CA GLU A 281 -8.63 -8.16 17.11
C GLU A 281 -9.68 -8.45 18.20
N ASN A 282 -10.97 -8.44 17.85
CA ASN A 282 -12.07 -8.84 18.73
C ASN A 282 -12.17 -10.36 18.96
N GLY A 283 -11.28 -11.15 18.37
CA GLY A 283 -11.21 -12.60 18.56
C GLY A 283 -12.35 -13.39 17.92
N ARG A 284 -13.06 -12.83 16.93
CA ARG A 284 -14.24 -13.48 16.31
C ARG A 284 -13.88 -14.47 15.19
N LEU A 285 -12.64 -14.46 14.70
CA LEU A 285 -12.18 -15.25 13.55
C LEU A 285 -11.13 -16.32 13.91
N ARG A 286 -11.17 -16.86 15.14
CA ARG A 286 -10.20 -17.85 15.65
C ARG A 286 -10.21 -19.20 14.92
N ASP A 287 -11.26 -19.50 14.16
CA ASP A 287 -11.37 -20.71 13.35
C ASP A 287 -10.73 -20.58 11.96
N ILE A 288 -10.37 -19.36 11.55
CA ILE A 288 -9.58 -19.10 10.34
C ILE A 288 -8.10 -19.30 10.67
N GLU A 289 -7.38 -20.02 9.80
CA GLU A 289 -5.96 -20.30 9.97
C GLU A 289 -5.08 -19.27 9.26
N PHE A 290 -5.54 -18.78 8.10
CA PHE A 290 -4.78 -17.83 7.29
C PHE A 290 -5.66 -16.73 6.70
N PHE A 291 -5.19 -15.49 6.77
CA PHE A 291 -5.86 -14.30 6.23
C PHE A 291 -4.99 -13.60 5.18
N GLU A 292 -5.47 -13.56 3.93
CA GLU A 292 -4.91 -12.72 2.86
C GLU A 292 -5.66 -11.38 2.83
N GLY A 293 -4.97 -10.31 3.24
CA GLY A 293 -5.48 -8.93 3.12
C GLY A 293 -4.78 -8.18 1.98
N ALA A 294 -5.55 -7.66 1.03
CA ALA A 294 -5.03 -6.83 -0.06
C ALA A 294 -5.61 -5.41 -0.02
N ALA A 295 -4.77 -4.39 0.12
CA ALA A 295 -5.24 -3.00 0.19
C ALA A 295 -6.05 -2.53 -1.05
N CYS A 296 -5.69 -3.01 -2.23
CA CYS A 296 -6.27 -2.59 -3.50
C CYS A 296 -7.40 -3.52 -3.93
N ARG A 297 -8.53 -2.96 -4.38
CA ARG A 297 -9.67 -3.76 -4.87
C ARG A 297 -9.27 -4.62 -6.07
N GLY A 298 -9.58 -5.91 -6.02
CA GLY A 298 -9.15 -6.91 -7.00
C GLY A 298 -7.72 -7.44 -6.81
N GLY A 299 -7.00 -7.01 -5.78
CA GLY A 299 -5.59 -7.35 -5.53
C GLY A 299 -4.61 -6.40 -6.24
N CYS A 300 -3.39 -6.87 -6.46
CA CYS A 300 -2.30 -6.07 -7.05
C CYS A 300 -2.60 -5.57 -8.48
N VAL A 301 -3.45 -6.27 -9.25
CA VAL A 301 -3.92 -5.80 -10.57
C VAL A 301 -4.72 -4.49 -10.52
N GLY A 302 -5.21 -4.09 -9.35
CA GLY A 302 -5.90 -2.82 -9.11
C GLY A 302 -5.03 -1.75 -8.42
N GLY A 303 -3.71 -1.94 -8.39
CA GLY A 303 -2.78 -1.03 -7.72
C GLY A 303 -2.75 0.39 -8.31
N PRO A 304 -2.28 1.40 -7.54
CA PRO A 304 -2.27 2.80 -7.98
C PRO A 304 -1.32 3.11 -9.15
N LEU A 305 -0.41 2.20 -9.48
CA LEU A 305 0.60 2.36 -10.52
C LEU A 305 0.30 1.52 -11.78
N THR A 306 -0.90 0.95 -11.90
CA THR A 306 -1.31 0.17 -13.06
C THR A 306 -1.84 1.05 -14.20
N PHE A 307 -1.93 0.48 -15.40
CA PHE A 307 -2.46 1.18 -16.58
C PHE A 307 -3.86 0.67 -16.95
N GLU A 308 -4.07 -0.64 -16.95
CA GLU A 308 -5.32 -1.25 -17.41
C GLU A 308 -6.42 -1.23 -16.34
N ASN A 309 -7.67 -1.32 -16.79
CA ASN A 309 -8.80 -1.58 -15.92
C ASN A 309 -8.59 -2.87 -15.10
N LYS A 310 -8.71 -2.76 -13.78
CA LYS A 310 -8.51 -3.87 -12.83
C LYS A 310 -9.31 -5.15 -13.14
N PHE A 311 -10.53 -5.03 -13.67
CA PHE A 311 -11.38 -6.19 -13.97
C PHE A 311 -10.88 -6.93 -15.21
N ILE A 312 -10.47 -6.18 -16.24
CA ILE A 312 -9.84 -6.72 -17.44
C ILE A 312 -8.51 -7.36 -17.06
N ALA A 313 -7.67 -6.65 -16.31
CA ALA A 313 -6.36 -7.16 -15.88
C ALA A 313 -6.48 -8.44 -15.05
N ARG A 314 -7.44 -8.51 -14.13
CA ARG A 314 -7.76 -9.72 -13.37
C ARG A 314 -8.15 -10.88 -14.29
N ASN A 315 -8.98 -10.62 -15.31
CA ASN A 315 -9.39 -11.65 -16.25
C ASN A 315 -8.21 -12.13 -17.12
N THR A 316 -7.37 -11.22 -17.60
CA THR A 316 -6.16 -11.56 -18.36
C THR A 316 -5.23 -12.47 -17.55
N VAL A 317 -4.92 -12.13 -16.30
CA VAL A 317 -4.10 -12.98 -15.41
C VAL A 317 -4.73 -14.35 -15.23
N LYS A 318 -6.06 -14.41 -15.03
CA LYS A 318 -6.79 -15.67 -14.90
C LYS A 318 -6.62 -16.54 -16.16
N CYS A 319 -6.87 -15.98 -17.34
CA CYS A 319 -6.73 -16.71 -18.61
C CYS A 319 -5.29 -17.17 -18.87
N LEU A 320 -4.29 -16.36 -18.54
CA LEU A 320 -2.88 -16.76 -18.63
C LEU A 320 -2.59 -17.94 -17.69
N GLY A 321 -3.02 -17.87 -16.44
CA GLY A 321 -2.87 -18.95 -15.48
C GLY A 321 -3.66 -20.22 -15.82
N GLU A 322 -4.69 -20.15 -16.66
CA GLU A 322 -5.44 -21.31 -17.17
C GLU A 322 -4.74 -22.03 -18.33
N LYS A 323 -3.84 -21.34 -19.03
CA LYS A 323 -2.99 -21.95 -20.07
C LYS A 323 -1.78 -22.70 -19.52
N LEU A 324 -1.41 -22.43 -18.26
CA LEU A 324 -0.27 -23.06 -17.60
C LEU A 324 -0.64 -24.43 -17.00
N PRO A 325 0.34 -25.36 -16.87
CA PRO A 325 0.13 -26.63 -16.20
C PRO A 325 -0.46 -26.49 -14.81
N VAL A 326 -1.29 -27.46 -14.41
CA VAL A 326 -1.88 -27.53 -13.07
C VAL A 326 -0.89 -28.18 -12.11
N THR A 327 0.20 -27.47 -11.84
CA THR A 327 1.26 -27.92 -10.92
C THR A 327 1.29 -27.00 -9.72
N HIS A 328 1.18 -27.55 -8.51
CA HIS A 328 1.26 -26.78 -7.28
C HIS A 328 2.72 -26.43 -6.97
N PRO A 329 3.01 -25.28 -6.32
CA PRO A 329 4.35 -24.98 -5.81
C PRO A 329 4.99 -26.09 -4.94
N ASP A 330 4.17 -26.96 -4.35
CA ASP A 330 4.64 -28.09 -3.52
C ASP A 330 5.42 -29.14 -4.34
N GLU A 331 5.11 -29.24 -5.62
CA GLU A 331 5.65 -30.27 -6.50
C GLU A 331 6.97 -29.84 -7.16
N VAL A 332 7.20 -28.52 -7.27
CA VAL A 332 8.30 -27.96 -8.07
C VAL A 332 9.25 -27.06 -7.30
N ILE A 333 8.84 -26.56 -6.12
CA ILE A 333 9.69 -25.71 -5.29
C ILE A 333 10.21 -26.52 -4.09
N HIS A 334 11.48 -26.89 -4.18
CA HIS A 334 12.25 -27.49 -3.09
C HIS A 334 13.13 -26.43 -2.43
N LEU A 335 12.73 -25.98 -1.24
CA LEU A 335 13.40 -24.87 -0.54
C LEU A 335 14.87 -25.17 -0.23
N GLU A 336 15.20 -26.45 -0.02
CA GLU A 336 16.53 -26.94 0.33
C GLU A 336 17.50 -26.89 -0.86
N GLN A 337 16.98 -26.83 -2.10
CA GLN A 337 17.76 -26.75 -3.33
C GLN A 337 18.00 -25.30 -3.77
N LEU A 338 17.35 -24.32 -3.11
CA LEU A 338 17.57 -22.92 -3.41
C LEU A 338 18.95 -22.48 -2.91
N PRO A 339 19.62 -21.53 -3.60
CA PRO A 339 20.77 -20.87 -3.01
C PRO A 339 20.37 -20.23 -1.67
N PRO A 340 21.31 -20.03 -0.74
CA PRO A 340 21.00 -19.53 0.60
C PRO A 340 20.41 -18.11 0.51
N ILE A 341 19.10 -17.98 0.52
CA ILE A 341 18.38 -16.71 0.45
C ILE A 341 17.53 -16.52 1.70
N PRO A 342 17.39 -15.30 2.21
CA PRO A 342 16.59 -15.07 3.39
C PRO A 342 15.09 -15.19 3.07
N LEU A 343 14.40 -16.09 3.75
CA LEU A 343 12.96 -16.31 3.60
C LEU A 343 12.14 -15.71 4.74
N HIS A 344 12.74 -15.51 5.91
CA HIS A 344 12.10 -14.98 7.12
C HIS A 344 12.62 -13.57 7.43
N PHE A 345 11.91 -12.86 8.30
CA PHE A 345 12.34 -11.59 8.85
C PHE A 345 13.64 -11.76 9.66
N GLU A 346 14.52 -10.76 9.55
CA GLU A 346 15.70 -10.60 10.39
C GLU A 346 15.36 -9.87 11.70
N GLU A 347 14.28 -9.09 11.69
CA GLU A 347 13.90 -8.19 12.77
C GLU A 347 12.39 -8.20 12.98
N ASP A 348 11.98 -8.04 14.23
CA ASP A 348 10.56 -7.95 14.58
C ASP A 348 9.92 -6.67 14.04
N LEU A 349 8.68 -6.78 13.61
CA LEU A 349 7.85 -5.62 13.28
C LEU A 349 7.49 -4.87 14.56
N LYS A 350 7.62 -3.55 14.54
CA LYS A 350 7.33 -2.69 15.70
C LYS A 350 6.05 -1.87 15.49
N PRO A 351 5.27 -1.58 16.55
CA PRO A 351 4.22 -0.58 16.51
C PRO A 351 4.72 0.79 16.03
N ASN A 352 3.85 1.56 15.40
CA ASN A 352 4.16 2.95 15.05
C ASN A 352 3.76 3.89 16.20
N ASP A 353 4.73 4.23 17.05
CA ASP A 353 4.55 5.09 18.23
C ASP A 353 4.43 6.59 17.92
N SER A 354 4.48 7.00 16.64
CA SER A 354 4.62 8.40 16.26
C SER A 354 3.35 9.24 16.49
N LEU A 355 2.21 8.62 16.82
CA LEU A 355 0.92 9.29 16.96
C LEU A 355 0.57 9.79 18.36
N LYS A 356 1.52 9.79 19.30
CA LYS A 356 1.25 10.25 20.68
C LYS A 356 0.68 11.67 20.68
N LEU A 357 -0.45 11.85 21.39
CA LEU A 357 -1.09 13.16 21.56
C LEU A 357 -0.21 14.09 22.41
N HIS A 358 0.54 13.54 23.35
CA HIS A 358 1.47 14.25 24.22
C HIS A 358 2.62 13.32 24.65
N PRO A 359 3.83 13.83 24.95
CA PRO A 359 4.94 13.00 25.44
C PRO A 359 4.66 12.32 26.78
N SER A 360 3.93 12.99 27.68
CA SER A 360 3.50 12.41 28.96
C SER A 360 2.10 11.82 28.88
N ILE A 361 1.86 10.75 29.66
CA ILE A 361 0.54 10.11 29.78
C ILE A 361 -0.51 11.10 30.29
N SER A 362 -0.18 11.89 31.32
CA SER A 362 -1.09 12.90 31.88
C SER A 362 -1.55 13.93 30.86
N GLY A 363 -0.63 14.48 30.08
CA GLY A 363 -0.98 15.45 29.04
C GLY A 363 -1.70 14.79 27.85
N ALA A 364 -1.51 13.48 27.63
CA ALA A 364 -2.28 12.77 26.61
C ALA A 364 -3.74 12.61 27.05
N ILE A 365 -3.97 12.27 28.32
CA ILE A 365 -5.32 12.18 28.92
C ILE A 365 -6.03 13.53 28.86
N GLU A 366 -5.39 14.61 29.30
CA GLU A 366 -5.95 15.97 29.24
C GLU A 366 -6.34 16.37 27.80
N ARG A 367 -5.47 16.08 26.82
CA ARG A 367 -5.75 16.33 25.40
C ARG A 367 -6.91 15.47 24.88
N MET A 368 -7.04 14.23 25.35
CA MET A 368 -8.16 13.36 24.99
C MET A 368 -9.49 13.87 25.56
N GLU A 369 -9.51 14.33 26.81
CA GLU A 369 -10.68 14.95 27.43
C GLU A 369 -11.12 16.18 26.65
N ARG A 370 -10.19 17.08 26.37
CA ARG A 370 -10.46 18.27 25.54
C ARG A 370 -10.94 17.94 24.13
N MET A 371 -10.43 16.87 23.51
CA MET A 371 -10.93 16.40 22.24
C MET A 371 -12.40 15.95 22.33
N GLN A 372 -12.80 15.26 23.41
CA GLN A 372 -14.18 14.83 23.62
C GLN A 372 -15.12 16.01 23.83
N GLU A 373 -14.69 17.03 24.59
CA GLU A 373 -15.45 18.27 24.76
C GLU A 373 -15.70 18.95 23.41
N ILE A 374 -14.66 19.10 22.58
CA ILE A 374 -14.79 19.67 21.24
C ILE A 374 -15.69 18.80 20.35
N LEU A 375 -15.55 17.48 20.42
CA LEU A 375 -16.36 16.56 19.62
C LEU A 375 -17.85 16.65 19.97
N SER A 376 -18.18 16.88 21.24
CA SER A 376 -19.57 17.01 21.72
C SER A 376 -20.35 18.17 21.10
N ILE A 377 -19.66 19.24 20.70
CA ILE A 377 -20.27 20.42 20.06
C ILE A 377 -20.20 20.37 18.53
N LEU A 378 -19.41 19.45 17.94
CA LEU A 378 -19.30 19.33 16.49
C LEU A 378 -20.53 18.62 15.89
N PRO A 379 -20.89 18.92 14.64
CA PRO A 379 -22.11 18.39 14.03
C PRO A 379 -22.08 16.89 13.71
N GLY A 380 -20.90 16.25 13.71
CA GLY A 380 -20.75 14.82 13.42
C GLY A 380 -20.96 14.42 11.95
N TYR A 381 -20.99 15.36 11.01
CA TYR A 381 -21.26 15.06 9.59
C TYR A 381 -20.07 14.51 8.81
N ASP A 382 -18.84 14.62 9.33
CA ASP A 382 -17.61 14.19 8.65
C ASP A 382 -17.48 14.69 7.20
N CYS A 383 -17.93 15.93 6.95
CA CYS A 383 -18.05 16.49 5.60
C CYS A 383 -16.71 16.94 4.95
N GLY A 384 -15.61 16.94 5.69
CA GLY A 384 -14.30 17.38 5.17
C GLY A 384 -14.12 18.89 4.94
N SER A 385 -15.14 19.72 5.19
CA SER A 385 -15.14 21.15 4.79
C SER A 385 -14.11 22.01 5.53
N CYS A 386 -13.81 21.68 6.79
CA CYS A 386 -12.74 22.31 7.56
C CYS A 386 -11.34 21.80 7.16
N GLY A 387 -11.24 20.92 6.16
CA GLY A 387 -10.00 20.32 5.70
C GLY A 387 -9.45 19.20 6.60
N SER A 388 -10.27 18.65 7.49
CA SER A 388 -9.99 17.43 8.25
C SER A 388 -11.00 16.34 7.88
N PRO A 389 -10.62 15.06 7.74
CA PRO A 389 -11.47 14.00 7.21
C PRO A 389 -12.73 13.73 8.05
N THR A 390 -12.59 13.76 9.37
CA THR A 390 -13.69 13.50 10.33
C THR A 390 -13.76 14.61 11.39
N CYS A 391 -14.91 14.80 12.02
CA CYS A 391 -15.07 15.68 13.17
C CYS A 391 -14.12 15.30 14.31
N ARG A 392 -13.84 14.01 14.50
CA ARG A 392 -12.83 13.53 15.46
C ARG A 392 -11.43 14.00 15.08
N SER A 393 -11.02 13.83 13.82
CA SER A 393 -9.71 14.30 13.34
C SER A 393 -9.58 15.83 13.40
N PHE A 394 -10.68 16.57 13.23
CA PHE A 394 -10.73 18.02 13.41
C PHE A 394 -10.56 18.42 14.87
N ALA A 395 -11.21 17.73 15.79
CA ALA A 395 -11.03 17.95 17.24
C ALA A 395 -9.56 17.70 17.64
N GLU A 396 -8.93 16.66 17.12
CA GLU A 396 -7.50 16.41 17.32
C GLU A 396 -6.65 17.57 16.80
N ASP A 397 -6.92 18.06 15.58
CA ASP A 397 -6.18 19.17 14.99
C ASP A 397 -6.31 20.46 15.82
N ILE A 398 -7.48 20.73 16.42
CA ILE A 398 -7.69 21.86 17.33
C ILE A 398 -6.85 21.71 18.60
N VAL A 399 -6.87 20.54 19.23
CA VAL A 399 -6.11 20.28 20.47
C VAL A 399 -4.60 20.33 20.22
N ARG A 400 -4.15 19.96 19.02
CA ARG A 400 -2.75 20.11 18.59
C ARG A 400 -2.40 21.55 18.16
N GLY A 401 -3.37 22.46 18.08
CA GLY A 401 -3.15 23.87 17.73
C GLY A 401 -3.01 24.15 16.23
N TYR A 402 -3.40 23.21 15.36
CA TYR A 402 -3.29 23.37 13.91
C TYR A 402 -4.45 24.14 13.29
N CYS A 403 -5.59 24.21 13.98
CA CYS A 403 -6.77 24.96 13.55
C CYS A 403 -7.59 25.39 14.78
N THR A 404 -8.64 26.16 14.53
CA THR A 404 -9.55 26.67 15.55
C THR A 404 -10.96 26.14 15.32
N GLN A 405 -11.82 26.22 16.34
CA GLN A 405 -13.23 25.81 16.19
C GLN A 405 -13.99 26.61 15.11
N ASN A 406 -13.51 27.82 14.77
CA ASN A 406 -14.11 28.67 13.73
C ASN A 406 -13.88 28.13 12.32
N ASP A 407 -12.95 27.21 12.12
CA ASP A 407 -12.70 26.59 10.81
C ASP A 407 -13.82 25.60 10.42
N CYS A 408 -14.70 25.22 11.37
CA CYS A 408 -15.92 24.50 11.07
C CYS A 408 -17.02 25.47 10.60
N ILE A 409 -17.40 25.37 9.32
CA ILE A 409 -18.41 26.24 8.71
C ILE A 409 -19.76 26.22 9.43
N PHE A 410 -20.15 25.09 10.03
CA PHE A 410 -21.39 24.97 10.78
C PHE A 410 -21.33 25.74 12.10
N LEU A 411 -20.25 25.55 12.87
CA LEU A 411 -20.04 26.30 14.12
C LEU A 411 -19.89 27.80 13.85
N LEU A 412 -19.20 28.17 12.78
CA LEU A 412 -19.06 29.56 12.37
C LEU A 412 -20.42 30.17 12.03
N ARG A 413 -21.24 29.48 11.23
CA ARG A 413 -22.58 29.94 10.87
C ARG A 413 -23.46 30.14 12.11
N ASP A 414 -23.41 29.21 13.07
CA ASP A 414 -24.25 29.30 14.26
C ASP A 414 -23.78 30.45 15.18
N ARG A 415 -22.46 30.69 15.30
CA ARG A 415 -21.95 31.90 15.98
C ARG A 415 -22.36 33.19 15.29
N LEU A 416 -22.29 33.25 13.95
CA LEU A 416 -22.68 34.44 13.19
C LEU A 416 -24.16 34.79 13.40
N LYS A 417 -25.04 33.78 13.55
CA LYS A 417 -26.45 34.01 13.89
C LYS A 417 -26.62 34.63 15.27
N VAL A 418 -25.90 34.11 16.28
CA VAL A 418 -25.94 34.66 17.65
C VAL A 418 -25.44 36.10 17.65
N MET A 419 -24.29 36.37 17.03
CA MET A 419 -23.74 37.73 16.95
C MET A 419 -24.67 38.69 16.20
N ALA A 420 -25.32 38.23 15.12
CA ALA A 420 -26.29 39.04 14.40
C ALA A 420 -27.52 39.38 15.25
N GLN A 421 -27.99 38.43 16.07
CA GLN A 421 -29.09 38.67 17.01
C GLN A 421 -28.70 39.66 18.10
N GLU A 422 -27.52 39.50 18.71
CA GLU A 422 -27.01 40.43 19.72
C GLU A 422 -26.88 41.86 19.17
N MET A 423 -26.46 42.02 17.91
CA MET A 423 -26.41 43.34 17.26
C MET A 423 -27.79 43.96 17.07
N ILE A 424 -28.81 43.16 16.75
CA ILE A 424 -30.20 43.61 16.65
C ILE A 424 -30.69 44.07 18.03
N ASP A 425 -30.46 43.26 19.07
CA ASP A 425 -30.92 43.53 20.43
C ASP A 425 -30.30 44.84 20.95
N ILE A 426 -28.98 45.02 20.78
CA ILE A 426 -28.27 46.26 21.15
C ILE A 426 -28.83 47.49 20.41
N SER A 427 -29.19 47.34 19.13
CA SER A 427 -29.79 48.43 18.35
C SER A 427 -31.19 48.79 18.84
N GLN A 428 -31.95 47.84 19.37
CA GLN A 428 -33.29 48.08 19.90
C GLN A 428 -33.22 48.75 21.28
N THR A 429 -32.31 48.31 22.16
CA THR A 429 -32.13 48.91 23.49
C THR A 429 -31.68 50.37 23.44
N LYS A 430 -30.89 50.77 22.43
CA LYS A 430 -30.51 52.18 22.21
C LYS A 430 -31.65 53.09 21.76
N ARG A 431 -32.67 52.55 21.08
CA ARG A 431 -33.84 53.35 20.64
C ARG A 431 -34.76 53.70 21.81
N GLU A 432 -34.84 52.83 22.82
CA GLU A 432 -35.68 53.08 24.00
C GLU A 432 -35.12 54.20 24.89
N HIS A 433 -33.79 54.37 24.96
CA HIS A 433 -33.16 55.43 25.74
C HIS A 433 -33.07 56.79 25.02
N SER A 434 -33.56 56.89 23.78
CA SER A 434 -33.51 58.13 22.98
C SER A 434 -34.85 58.86 22.89
N ASN A 435 -35.92 58.30 23.47
CA ASN A 435 -37.29 58.86 23.43
C ASN A 435 -37.74 59.51 24.76
N ASP A 436 -36.85 59.60 25.76
CA ASP A 436 -37.12 60.20 27.09
C ASP A 436 -36.39 61.55 27.30
N ASN A 437 -36.27 62.38 26.26
CA ASN A 437 -35.80 63.78 26.38
C ASN A 437 -36.72 64.77 25.68
#